data_AF-R7UIR0-F1
#
_entry.id   AF-R7UIR0-F1
#
_cell.length_a   1.000
_cell.length_b   1.000
_cell.length_c   1.000
_cell.angle_alpha   90.00
_cell.angle_beta   90.00
_cell.angle_gamma   90.00
#
_symmetry.space_group_name_H-M   'P 1'
#
loop_
_entity.id
_entity.type
_entity.pdbx_description
1 polymer ?
#
loop_
_entity_poly.entity_id
_entity_poly.type
_entity_poly.pdbx_seq_one_letter_code
_entity_poly.pdbx_strand_id
1 'polypeptide(L)'
;MAERSTKFDCYSMAAIFTLASNILGEQFPTYVRKLNAQKARKKTISVWNDDVAARLSGCFASTDLDMFVRNCSDINELSDTVTDYIKFCEEMIIEKKTIKIYPNNKPWITREVIEAARRKHQLWVSGNRHEAKRCQVELNDLIKRSKVVYRNKIERCFKENDSKSTWKGLKTITGYKKKPSNAGERNDNADVVWGQSCTKQEKKRVNRIERKANRTISYTTTPWKTTITTTIQKQANKIIREQHHPLKDNYSFMPSGRRLRLLKCNTTRYQNTFVPSSIRLINSS
;
A
#
# COMPACT_ATOMS: atom_id res chain seq x y z
N MET A 1 -1.93 -7.68 35.77
CA MET A 1 -1.71 -8.86 34.89
C MET A 1 -2.43 -8.64 33.56
N ALA A 2 -1.83 -7.93 32.60
CA ALA A 2 -2.50 -7.67 31.32
C ALA A 2 -1.48 -7.32 30.23
N GLU A 3 -0.86 -8.33 29.62
CA GLU A 3 0.02 -8.09 28.47
C GLU A 3 0.22 -9.34 27.58
N ARG A 4 -0.86 -9.99 27.14
CA ARG A 4 -0.73 -11.14 26.20
C ARG A 4 -1.70 -11.23 25.02
N SER A 5 -2.63 -10.30 24.81
CA SER A 5 -3.66 -10.44 23.74
C SER A 5 -3.48 -9.55 22.49
N THR A 6 -2.26 -9.13 22.16
CA THR A 6 -1.97 -8.30 20.96
C THR A 6 -0.93 -8.90 20.00
N LYS A 7 -0.51 -10.15 20.24
CA LYS A 7 0.53 -10.85 19.43
C LYS A 7 0.00 -11.79 18.34
N PHE A 8 -1.29 -12.11 18.36
CA PHE A 8 -2.05 -12.59 17.20
C PHE A 8 -2.54 -11.32 16.50
N ASP A 9 -1.93 -10.77 15.44
CA ASP A 9 -2.16 -11.16 14.05
C ASP A 9 -1.24 -10.40 13.06
N CYS A 10 -0.09 -9.90 13.50
CA CYS A 10 0.86 -9.22 12.61
C CYS A 10 1.72 -10.19 11.80
N TYR A 11 1.86 -11.43 12.26
CA TYR A 11 2.70 -12.44 11.61
C TYR A 11 1.91 -13.43 10.74
N SER A 12 0.62 -13.65 11.04
CA SER A 12 -0.30 -14.43 10.21
C SER A 12 -0.58 -13.72 8.88
N MET A 13 -0.81 -12.40 8.92
CA MET A 13 -0.99 -11.59 7.70
C MET A 13 0.28 -11.47 6.85
N ALA A 14 1.47 -11.46 7.46
CA ALA A 14 2.74 -11.50 6.72
C ALA A 14 2.92 -12.81 5.95
N ALA A 15 2.42 -13.93 6.50
CA ALA A 15 2.43 -15.24 5.86
C ALA A 15 1.48 -15.29 4.65
N ILE A 16 0.26 -14.78 4.79
CA ILE A 16 -0.71 -14.65 3.67
C ILE A 16 -0.15 -13.72 2.57
N PHE A 17 0.55 -12.64 2.97
CA PHE A 17 1.24 -11.72 2.04
C PHE A 17 2.37 -12.38 1.25
N THR A 18 3.09 -13.33 1.88
CA THR A 18 4.26 -13.98 1.26
C THR A 18 3.85 -15.12 0.33
N LEU A 19 2.67 -15.70 0.57
CA LEU A 19 2.02 -16.66 -0.32
C LEU A 19 1.43 -15.98 -1.56
N ALA A 20 0.79 -14.83 -1.38
CA ALA A 20 0.27 -14.02 -2.49
C ALA A 20 1.41 -13.43 -3.36
N SER A 21 2.60 -13.16 -2.79
CA SER A 21 3.75 -12.64 -3.55
C SER A 21 4.35 -13.63 -4.55
N ASN A 22 4.15 -14.94 -4.38
CA ASN A 22 4.72 -15.96 -5.27
C ASN A 22 3.86 -16.24 -6.51
N ILE A 23 2.63 -15.71 -6.59
CA ILE A 23 1.68 -16.00 -7.68
C ILE A 23 1.55 -14.84 -8.69
N LEU A 24 1.93 -13.59 -8.33
CA LEU A 24 1.50 -12.41 -9.11
C LEU A 24 2.58 -11.45 -9.64
N GLY A 25 3.87 -11.77 -9.57
CA GLY A 25 4.92 -11.16 -10.43
C GLY A 25 4.88 -9.62 -10.55
N GLU A 26 4.54 -8.92 -9.46
CA GLU A 26 4.44 -7.46 -9.43
C GLU A 26 5.12 -6.99 -8.15
N GLN A 27 6.14 -6.14 -8.27
CA GLN A 27 6.91 -5.62 -7.13
C GLN A 27 5.97 -4.84 -6.19
N PHE A 28 5.50 -5.51 -5.12
CA PHE A 28 4.84 -4.83 -4.02
C PHE A 28 5.88 -4.22 -3.07
N PRO A 29 5.56 -3.08 -2.45
CA PRO A 29 6.53 -2.22 -1.82
C PRO A 29 7.08 -2.90 -0.59
N THR A 30 8.37 -2.68 -0.37
CA THR A 30 9.02 -2.91 0.92
C THR A 30 8.10 -2.40 2.02
N TYR A 31 7.70 -3.28 2.94
CA TYR A 31 6.89 -2.89 4.10
C TYR A 31 7.67 -1.86 4.92
N VAL A 32 7.37 -0.59 4.69
CA VAL A 32 7.77 0.53 5.55
C VAL A 32 6.54 0.90 6.35
N ARG A 33 6.61 0.83 7.68
CA ARG A 33 5.53 1.36 8.53
C ARG A 33 5.22 2.78 8.07
N LYS A 34 3.94 3.09 7.80
CA LYS A 34 3.44 4.44 7.41
C LYS A 34 4.03 5.59 8.23
N LEU A 35 4.46 5.31 9.47
CA LEU A 35 5.08 6.24 10.39
C LEU A 35 6.31 6.97 9.82
N ASN A 36 7.11 6.34 8.94
CA ASN A 36 8.42 6.85 8.53
C ASN A 36 8.52 7.32 7.06
N ALA A 37 7.44 7.27 6.27
CA ALA A 37 7.58 7.27 4.81
C ALA A 37 7.20 8.58 4.07
N GLN A 38 6.47 9.53 4.67
CA GLN A 38 5.92 10.67 3.91
C GLN A 38 5.98 12.00 4.67
N LYS A 39 6.38 13.07 3.97
CA LYS A 39 6.32 14.44 4.49
C LYS A 39 4.86 14.93 4.54
N ALA A 40 4.56 15.82 5.49
CA ALA A 40 3.22 16.40 5.62
C ALA A 40 2.83 17.16 4.35
N ARG A 41 1.61 16.92 3.86
CA ARG A 41 1.08 17.57 2.65
C ARG A 41 0.29 18.80 3.05
N LYS A 42 0.58 19.94 2.44
CA LYS A 42 -0.28 21.13 2.52
C LYS A 42 -1.45 20.94 1.56
N LYS A 43 -2.68 21.10 2.03
CA LYS A 43 -3.89 21.15 1.20
C LYS A 43 -4.62 22.44 1.52
N THR A 44 -4.92 23.22 0.49
CA THR A 44 -5.83 24.36 0.59
C THR A 44 -7.25 23.81 0.57
N ILE A 45 -8.06 24.20 1.55
CA ILE A 45 -9.48 23.86 1.61
C ILE A 45 -10.30 25.15 1.68
N SER A 46 -11.46 25.15 1.05
CA SER A 46 -12.51 26.14 1.27
C SER A 46 -13.18 25.87 2.61
N VAL A 47 -13.41 26.92 3.39
CA VAL A 47 -14.07 26.81 4.70
C VAL A 47 -15.52 27.18 4.55
N TRP A 48 -16.40 26.19 4.71
CA TRP A 48 -17.84 26.38 4.76
C TRP A 48 -18.28 26.46 6.22
N ASN A 49 -18.89 27.59 6.59
CA ASN A 49 -19.63 27.76 7.83
C ASN A 49 -20.99 28.42 7.51
N ASP A 50 -21.89 28.44 8.50
CA ASP A 50 -23.26 28.94 8.29
C ASP A 50 -23.27 30.45 7.94
N ASP A 51 -22.31 31.21 8.45
CA ASP A 51 -22.12 32.64 8.13
C ASP A 51 -21.74 32.87 6.66
N VAL A 52 -20.76 32.13 6.13
CA VAL A 52 -20.35 32.17 4.72
C VAL A 52 -21.51 31.76 3.83
N ALA A 53 -22.28 30.73 4.20
CA ALA A 53 -23.45 30.31 3.44
C ALA A 53 -24.52 31.42 3.39
N ALA A 54 -24.78 32.10 4.51
CA ALA A 54 -25.72 33.22 4.57
C ALA A 54 -25.25 34.40 3.72
N ARG A 55 -23.95 34.74 3.76
CA ARG A 55 -23.37 35.83 2.97
C ARG A 55 -23.38 35.53 1.46
N LEU A 56 -23.07 34.30 1.07
CA LEU A 56 -23.11 33.85 -0.32
C LEU A 56 -24.55 33.92 -0.86
N SER A 57 -25.51 33.44 -0.07
CA SER A 57 -26.94 33.54 -0.38
C SER A 57 -27.39 35.00 -0.53
N GLY A 58 -26.98 35.88 0.39
CA GLY A 58 -27.26 37.31 0.30
C GLY A 58 -26.67 37.97 -0.96
N CYS A 59 -25.46 37.58 -1.35
CA CYS A 59 -24.81 38.07 -2.57
C CYS A 59 -25.59 37.67 -3.83
N PHE A 60 -26.08 36.43 -3.89
CA PHE A 60 -26.90 35.99 -5.03
C PHE A 60 -28.28 36.65 -5.05
N ALA A 61 -28.90 36.83 -3.89
CA ALA A 61 -30.18 37.53 -3.78
C ALA A 61 -30.09 39.02 -4.16
N SER A 62 -28.93 39.66 -3.96
CA SER A 62 -28.70 41.05 -4.35
C SER A 62 -28.28 41.23 -5.81
N THR A 63 -28.05 40.15 -6.55
CA THR A 63 -27.62 40.21 -7.95
C THR A 63 -28.83 40.24 -8.87
N ASP A 64 -28.91 41.23 -9.76
CA ASP A 64 -29.88 41.19 -10.86
C ASP A 64 -29.47 40.15 -11.90
N LEU A 65 -29.89 38.90 -11.74
CA LEU A 65 -29.54 37.82 -12.67
C LEU A 65 -30.06 38.07 -14.10
N ASP A 66 -31.09 38.92 -14.26
CA ASP A 66 -31.67 39.23 -15.56
C ASP A 66 -30.69 40.08 -16.41
N MET A 67 -29.70 40.73 -15.78
CA MET A 67 -28.62 41.42 -16.50
C MET A 67 -27.78 40.47 -17.37
N PHE A 68 -27.60 39.21 -16.94
CA PHE A 68 -26.82 38.23 -17.71
C PHE A 68 -27.62 37.74 -18.92
N VAL A 69 -28.93 37.53 -18.74
CA VAL A 69 -29.82 37.09 -19.80
C VAL A 69 -29.92 38.13 -20.92
N ARG A 70 -29.93 39.42 -20.57
CA ARG A 70 -29.99 40.51 -21.55
C ARG A 70 -28.69 40.77 -22.32
N ASN A 71 -27.55 40.38 -21.75
CA ASN A 71 -26.22 40.70 -22.29
C ASN A 71 -25.56 39.52 -23.01
N CYS A 72 -26.09 38.30 -22.88
CA CYS A 72 -25.53 37.12 -23.53
C CYS A 72 -26.27 36.80 -24.83
N SER A 73 -25.49 36.46 -25.86
CA SER A 73 -25.99 36.17 -27.21
C SER A 73 -26.55 34.76 -27.33
N ASP A 74 -25.99 33.83 -26.55
CA ASP A 74 -26.33 32.42 -26.57
C ASP A 74 -26.28 31.78 -25.17
N ILE A 75 -26.81 30.56 -25.07
CA ILE A 75 -26.93 29.82 -23.81
C ILE A 75 -25.59 29.39 -23.23
N ASN A 76 -24.56 29.21 -24.06
CA ASN A 76 -23.21 28.84 -23.61
C ASN A 76 -22.52 30.06 -23.01
N GLU A 77 -22.61 31.23 -23.65
CA GLU A 77 -22.10 32.51 -23.14
C GLU A 77 -22.79 32.89 -21.82
N LEU A 78 -24.11 32.68 -21.73
CA LEU A 78 -24.85 32.83 -20.47
C LEU A 78 -24.35 31.87 -19.39
N SER A 79 -24.16 30.59 -19.73
CA SER A 79 -23.64 29.59 -18.81
C SER A 79 -22.24 29.95 -18.30
N ASP A 80 -21.35 30.39 -19.19
CA ASP A 80 -19.98 30.76 -18.85
C ASP A 80 -19.92 32.01 -17.96
N THR A 81 -20.67 33.06 -18.32
CA THR A 81 -20.73 34.31 -17.55
C THR A 81 -21.33 34.11 -16.16
N VAL A 82 -22.42 33.35 -16.03
CA VAL A 82 -23.02 33.01 -14.74
C VAL A 82 -22.08 32.13 -13.92
N THR A 83 -21.41 31.17 -14.56
CA THR A 83 -20.43 30.30 -13.89
C THR A 83 -19.24 31.11 -13.36
N ASP A 84 -18.73 32.07 -14.13
CA ASP A 84 -17.63 32.92 -13.72
C ASP A 84 -18.03 33.92 -12.63
N TYR A 85 -19.28 34.41 -12.67
CA TYR A 85 -19.84 35.20 -11.57
C TYR A 85 -19.96 34.38 -10.28
N ILE A 86 -20.47 33.14 -10.34
CA ILE A 86 -20.54 32.26 -9.17
C ILE A 86 -19.15 32.00 -8.61
N LYS A 87 -18.17 31.70 -9.47
CA LYS A 87 -16.76 31.54 -9.04
C LYS A 87 -16.25 32.81 -8.37
N PHE A 88 -16.53 33.99 -8.92
CA PHE A 88 -16.14 35.26 -8.33
C PHE A 88 -16.73 35.45 -6.91
N CYS A 89 -18.02 35.19 -6.73
CA CYS A 89 -18.67 35.24 -5.42
C CYS A 89 -18.06 34.23 -4.44
N GLU A 90 -17.79 33.01 -4.90
CA GLU A 90 -17.10 31.99 -4.11
C GLU A 90 -15.70 32.45 -3.69
N GLU A 91 -14.93 33.07 -4.57
CA GLU A 91 -13.58 33.54 -4.27
C GLU A 91 -13.53 34.78 -3.37
N MET A 92 -14.54 35.65 -3.47
CA MET A 92 -14.66 36.84 -2.63
C MET A 92 -15.12 36.51 -1.20
N ILE A 93 -16.01 35.54 -1.04
CA ILE A 93 -16.68 35.28 0.25
C ILE A 93 -16.04 34.09 0.98
N ILE A 94 -15.59 33.05 0.27
CA ILE A 94 -15.11 31.82 0.90
C ILE A 94 -13.62 31.92 1.22
N GLU A 95 -13.30 32.03 2.50
CA GLU A 95 -11.92 31.99 2.97
C GLU A 95 -11.24 30.64 2.63
N LYS A 96 -10.10 30.70 1.95
CA LYS A 96 -9.23 29.54 1.68
C LYS A 96 -8.26 29.35 2.85
N LYS A 97 -8.37 28.23 3.58
CA LYS A 97 -7.42 27.89 4.68
C LYS A 97 -6.45 26.79 4.25
N THR A 98 -5.18 26.97 4.57
CA THR A 98 -4.15 25.96 4.35
C THR A 98 -4.07 25.03 5.55
N ILE A 99 -4.46 23.77 5.36
CA ILE A 99 -4.30 22.74 6.39
C ILE A 99 -3.11 21.85 6.08
N LYS A 100 -2.36 21.53 7.13
CA LYS A 100 -1.26 20.56 7.07
C LYS A 100 -1.83 19.17 7.34
N ILE A 101 -1.99 18.39 6.27
CA ILE A 101 -2.46 17.00 6.34
C ILE A 101 -1.25 16.10 6.58
N TYR A 102 -1.26 15.46 7.74
CA TYR A 102 -0.26 14.47 8.08
C TYR A 102 -0.62 13.12 7.44
N PRO A 103 0.34 12.39 6.86
CA PRO A 103 0.14 11.06 6.28
C PRO A 103 -0.41 10.01 7.27
N ASN A 104 -0.43 10.34 8.56
CA ASN A 104 -0.81 9.51 9.69
C ASN A 104 -2.20 9.85 10.27
N ASN A 105 -3.10 10.47 9.51
CA ASN A 105 -4.51 10.53 9.93
C ASN A 105 -5.05 9.10 9.99
N LYS A 106 -5.20 8.59 11.22
CA LYS A 106 -5.71 7.24 11.43
C LYS A 106 -7.14 7.16 10.90
N PRO A 107 -7.49 6.14 10.09
CA PRO A 107 -8.79 6.10 9.41
C PRO A 107 -9.99 5.98 10.34
N TRP A 108 -9.78 5.56 11.59
CA TRP A 108 -10.81 5.52 12.63
C TRP A 108 -11.03 6.88 13.31
N ILE A 109 -10.28 7.94 12.97
CA ILE A 109 -10.51 9.30 13.50
C ILE A 109 -11.71 9.87 12.77
N THR A 110 -12.89 9.75 13.37
CA THR A 110 -14.12 10.36 12.88
C THR A 110 -14.27 11.79 13.38
N ARG A 111 -15.20 12.56 12.79
CA ARG A 111 -15.55 13.91 13.23
C ARG A 111 -15.97 13.94 14.70
N GLU A 112 -16.77 12.96 15.12
CA GLU A 112 -17.21 12.78 16.51
C GLU A 112 -16.03 12.63 17.48
N VAL A 113 -15.00 11.86 17.11
CA VAL A 113 -13.79 11.69 17.94
C VAL A 113 -13.03 13.01 18.09
N ILE A 114 -12.96 13.79 17.01
CA ILE A 114 -12.31 15.11 17.02
C ILE A 114 -13.09 16.08 17.91
N GLU A 115 -14.42 16.11 17.77
CA GLU A 115 -15.30 16.99 18.56
C GLU A 115 -15.27 16.62 20.05
N ALA A 116 -15.33 15.33 20.39
CA ALA A 116 -15.19 14.87 21.77
C ALA A 116 -13.82 15.25 22.38
N ALA A 117 -12.74 15.15 21.59
CA ALA A 117 -11.41 15.58 22.04
C ALA A 117 -11.34 17.10 22.26
N ARG A 118 -11.95 17.90 21.38
CA ARG A 118 -12.03 19.37 21.53
C ARG A 118 -12.86 19.78 22.74
N ARG A 119 -14.04 19.18 22.94
CA ARG A 119 -14.92 19.44 24.09
C ARG A 119 -14.19 19.19 25.41
N LYS A 120 -13.51 18.04 25.52
CA LYS A 120 -12.68 17.72 26.68
C LYS A 120 -11.57 18.75 26.90
N HIS A 121 -10.92 19.21 25.84
CA HIS A 121 -9.87 20.22 25.93
C HIS A 121 -10.42 21.57 26.42
N GLN A 122 -11.58 22.01 25.91
CA GLN A 122 -12.25 23.23 26.37
C GLN A 122 -12.60 23.16 27.86
N LEU A 123 -13.18 22.05 28.32
CA LEU A 123 -13.51 21.83 29.74
C LEU A 123 -12.27 21.78 30.65
N TRP A 124 -11.16 21.29 30.11
CA TRP A 124 -9.89 21.29 30.83
C TRP A 124 -9.33 22.70 30.99
N VAL A 125 -9.41 23.52 29.94
CA VAL A 125 -8.97 24.92 29.94
C VAL A 125 -9.87 25.78 30.84
N SER A 126 -11.19 25.56 30.85
CA SER A 126 -12.13 26.30 31.70
C SER A 126 -12.09 25.90 33.18
N GLY A 127 -11.22 24.96 33.58
CA GLY A 127 -11.04 24.56 34.97
C GLY A 127 -12.07 23.54 35.50
N ASN A 128 -13.07 23.14 34.69
CA ASN A 128 -14.08 22.18 35.11
C ASN A 128 -13.55 20.72 35.02
N ARG A 129 -12.73 20.34 36.00
CA ARG A 129 -11.98 19.07 36.01
C ARG A 129 -12.88 17.83 36.06
N HIS A 130 -14.01 17.90 36.75
CA HIS A 130 -14.93 16.77 36.88
C HIS A 130 -15.58 16.42 35.53
N GLU A 131 -16.04 17.43 34.81
CA GLU A 131 -16.61 17.25 33.47
C GLU A 131 -15.56 16.85 32.44
N ALA A 132 -14.36 17.41 32.51
CA ALA A 132 -13.26 16.99 31.65
C ALA A 132 -12.92 15.50 31.85
N LYS A 133 -13.01 14.96 33.07
CA LYS A 133 -12.86 13.52 33.35
C LYS A 133 -14.00 12.71 32.76
N ARG A 134 -15.26 13.15 32.87
CA ARG A 134 -16.41 12.48 32.23
C ARG A 134 -16.23 12.39 30.71
N CYS A 135 -15.91 13.51 30.06
CA CYS A 135 -15.66 13.54 28.61
C CYS A 135 -14.43 12.72 28.21
N GLN A 136 -13.43 12.51 29.09
CA GLN A 136 -12.31 11.62 28.81
C GLN A 136 -12.74 10.15 28.71
N VAL A 137 -13.67 9.70 29.55
CA VAL A 137 -14.23 8.34 29.49
C VAL A 137 -15.03 8.16 28.20
N GLU A 138 -15.92 9.10 27.90
CA GLU A 138 -16.70 9.12 26.66
C GLU A 138 -15.80 9.09 25.41
N LEU A 139 -14.76 9.92 25.38
CA LEU A 139 -13.77 9.95 24.30
C LEU A 139 -13.06 8.59 24.15
N ASN A 140 -12.67 7.96 25.25
CA ASN A 140 -12.01 6.66 25.22
C ASN A 140 -12.93 5.58 24.65
N ASP A 141 -14.20 5.58 25.02
CA ASP A 141 -15.18 4.61 24.53
C ASP A 141 -15.52 4.85 23.05
N LEU A 142 -15.59 6.12 22.64
CA LEU A 142 -15.72 6.46 21.22
C LEU A 142 -14.51 5.98 20.41
N ILE A 143 -13.28 6.20 20.90
CA ILE A 143 -12.06 5.68 20.27
C ILE A 143 -12.09 4.14 20.16
N LYS A 144 -12.54 3.43 21.21
CA LYS A 144 -12.69 1.97 21.17
C LYS A 144 -13.67 1.56 20.08
N ARG A 145 -14.88 2.15 20.06
CA ARG A 145 -15.92 1.85 19.07
C ARG A 145 -15.46 2.14 17.64
N SER A 146 -14.88 3.31 17.38
CA SER A 146 -14.38 3.68 16.05
C SER A 146 -13.27 2.73 15.56
N LYS A 147 -12.39 2.25 16.46
CA LYS A 147 -11.38 1.24 16.11
C LYS A 147 -12.01 -0.09 15.73
N VAL A 148 -13.06 -0.53 16.43
CA VAL A 148 -13.79 -1.77 16.12
C VAL A 148 -14.51 -1.65 14.78
N VAL A 149 -15.22 -0.55 14.53
CA VAL A 149 -15.91 -0.30 13.26
C VAL A 149 -14.91 -0.35 12.10
N TYR A 150 -13.76 0.33 12.24
CA TYR A 150 -12.72 0.28 11.23
C TYR A 150 -12.14 -1.13 11.05
N ARG A 151 -11.89 -1.88 12.13
CA ARG A 151 -11.44 -3.26 12.06
C ARG A 151 -12.43 -4.12 11.27
N ASN A 152 -13.71 -4.07 11.62
CA ASN A 152 -14.77 -4.85 10.95
C ASN A 152 -14.87 -4.51 9.46
N LYS A 153 -14.71 -3.22 9.10
CA LYS A 153 -14.67 -2.77 7.70
C LYS A 153 -13.51 -3.42 6.93
N ILE A 154 -12.34 -3.54 7.54
CA ILE A 154 -11.17 -4.17 6.93
C ILE A 154 -11.34 -5.69 6.86
N GLU A 155 -11.81 -6.33 7.93
CA GLU A 155 -12.05 -7.78 7.97
C GLU A 155 -13.10 -8.23 6.95
N ARG A 156 -14.14 -7.42 6.72
CA ARG A 156 -15.16 -7.69 5.69
C ARG A 156 -14.54 -7.87 4.30
N CYS A 157 -13.50 -7.09 3.98
CA CYS A 157 -12.77 -7.22 2.72
C CYS A 157 -12.09 -8.59 2.52
N PHE A 158 -11.93 -9.41 3.57
CA PHE A 158 -11.30 -10.73 3.51
C PHE A 158 -12.29 -11.89 3.71
N LYS A 159 -13.52 -11.60 4.16
CA LYS A 159 -14.57 -12.63 4.36
C LYS A 159 -15.36 -12.90 3.09
N GLU A 160 -15.56 -11.86 2.28
CA GLU A 160 -16.10 -11.99 0.94
C GLU A 160 -14.99 -12.64 0.09
N ASN A 161 -15.20 -13.87 -0.40
CA ASN A 161 -14.24 -14.66 -1.21
C ASN A 161 -13.98 -14.04 -2.60
N ASP A 162 -13.92 -12.71 -2.66
CA ASP A 162 -13.66 -11.88 -3.81
C ASP A 162 -12.23 -11.35 -3.75
N SER A 163 -11.47 -11.65 -4.81
CA SER A 163 -10.10 -11.19 -4.98
C SER A 163 -9.99 -9.65 -4.97
N LYS A 164 -10.99 -8.94 -5.51
CA LYS A 164 -10.96 -7.47 -5.63
C LYS A 164 -11.17 -6.80 -4.28
N SER A 165 -12.14 -7.27 -3.49
CA SER A 165 -12.32 -6.88 -2.09
C SER A 165 -11.09 -7.19 -1.24
N THR A 166 -10.51 -8.38 -1.38
CA THR A 166 -9.28 -8.77 -0.67
C THR A 166 -8.13 -7.81 -0.97
N TRP A 167 -7.91 -7.49 -2.26
CA TRP A 167 -6.89 -6.53 -2.69
C TRP A 167 -7.17 -5.10 -2.20
N LYS A 168 -8.44 -4.69 -2.12
CA LYS A 168 -8.83 -3.39 -1.55
C LYS A 168 -8.52 -3.30 -0.05
N GLY A 169 -8.81 -4.35 0.70
CA GLY A 169 -8.43 -4.46 2.12
C GLY A 169 -6.91 -4.38 2.29
N LEU A 170 -6.18 -5.16 1.47
CA LEU A 170 -4.72 -5.20 1.46
C LEU A 170 -4.10 -3.83 1.16
N LYS A 171 -4.60 -3.12 0.15
CA LYS A 171 -4.17 -1.77 -0.22
C LYS A 171 -4.39 -0.77 0.92
N THR A 172 -5.49 -0.91 1.64
CA THR A 172 -5.85 -0.01 2.76
C THR A 172 -4.91 -0.18 3.96
N ILE A 173 -4.59 -1.44 4.29
CA ILE A 173 -3.67 -1.78 5.40
C ILE A 173 -2.23 -1.40 5.05
N THR A 174 -1.79 -1.71 3.83
CA THR A 174 -0.40 -1.50 3.39
C THR A 174 -0.11 -0.08 2.94
N GLY A 175 -1.13 0.67 2.52
CA GLY A 175 -0.95 1.97 1.89
C GLY A 175 -0.34 1.88 0.49
N TYR A 176 -0.45 0.73 -0.19
CA TYR A 176 0.06 0.55 -1.55
C TYR A 176 -0.49 1.62 -2.51
N LYS A 177 0.40 2.35 -3.17
CA LYS A 177 0.10 3.21 -4.31
C LYS A 177 0.78 2.60 -5.52
N LYS A 178 0.00 2.28 -6.56
CA LYS A 178 0.53 1.84 -7.85
C LYS A 178 1.45 2.95 -8.35
N LYS A 179 2.72 2.63 -8.63
CA LYS A 179 3.60 3.57 -9.34
C LYS A 179 3.00 3.80 -10.73
N PRO A 180 3.05 5.02 -11.30
CA PRO A 180 2.71 5.20 -12.70
C PRO A 180 3.58 4.24 -13.50
N SER A 181 2.93 3.32 -14.22
CA SER A 181 3.59 2.29 -14.98
C SER A 181 4.25 2.95 -16.18
N ASN A 182 5.58 3.07 -16.16
CA ASN A 182 6.30 2.91 -17.40
C ASN A 182 6.09 1.44 -17.79
N ALA A 183 5.24 1.23 -18.81
CA ALA A 183 5.02 -0.07 -19.39
C ALA A 183 6.36 -0.62 -19.89
N GLY A 184 6.84 -1.67 -19.24
CA GLY A 184 8.10 -2.34 -19.56
C GLY A 184 8.15 -3.66 -18.82
N GLU A 185 7.66 -4.69 -19.50
CA GLU A 185 7.96 -6.13 -19.35
C GLU A 185 8.14 -6.68 -17.92
N ARG A 186 7.24 -7.57 -17.52
CA ARG A 186 7.51 -8.54 -16.44
C ARG A 186 8.76 -9.32 -16.82
N ASN A 187 9.85 -9.05 -16.11
CA ASN A 187 11.14 -9.64 -16.36
C ASN A 187 11.25 -10.91 -15.50
N ASP A 188 10.96 -12.08 -16.08
CA ASP A 188 11.08 -13.41 -15.43
C ASP A 188 12.49 -13.68 -14.86
N ASN A 189 13.47 -12.86 -15.27
CA ASN A 189 14.83 -12.83 -14.74
C ASN A 189 14.93 -12.34 -13.27
N ALA A 190 13.92 -11.62 -12.75
CA ALA A 190 13.99 -11.01 -11.42
C ALA A 190 13.99 -12.05 -10.29
N ASP A 191 13.16 -13.09 -10.36
CA ASP A 191 13.05 -14.13 -9.32
C ASP A 191 14.35 -14.94 -9.15
N VAL A 192 15.02 -15.18 -10.28
CA VAL A 192 16.30 -15.90 -10.37
C VAL A 192 17.45 -15.08 -9.79
N VAL A 193 17.49 -13.78 -10.06
CA VAL A 193 18.49 -12.85 -9.51
C VAL A 193 18.27 -12.63 -8.00
N TRP A 194 17.01 -12.53 -7.56
CA TRP A 194 16.67 -12.35 -6.14
C TRP A 194 17.05 -13.55 -5.28
N GLY A 195 16.73 -14.78 -5.70
CA GLY A 195 17.01 -15.98 -4.92
C GLY A 195 18.51 -16.25 -4.67
N GLN A 196 19.34 -15.91 -5.66
CA GLN A 196 20.78 -16.18 -5.63
C GLN A 196 21.57 -15.10 -4.87
N SER A 197 21.12 -13.85 -4.91
CA SER A 197 21.77 -12.71 -4.21
C SER A 197 21.37 -12.53 -2.74
N CYS A 198 20.40 -13.30 -2.23
CA CYS A 198 19.94 -13.19 -0.83
C CYS A 198 21.01 -13.64 0.19
N THR A 199 21.21 -12.82 1.22
CA THR A 199 22.09 -13.12 2.36
C THR A 199 21.57 -14.28 3.21
N LYS A 200 22.47 -14.90 4.00
CA LYS A 200 22.10 -15.98 4.94
C LYS A 200 20.99 -15.53 5.93
N GLN A 201 20.98 -14.27 6.34
CA GLN A 201 19.99 -13.73 7.27
C GLN A 201 18.61 -13.60 6.62
N GLU A 202 18.55 -13.12 5.38
CA GLU A 202 17.30 -13.00 4.61
C GLU A 202 16.68 -14.38 4.33
N LYS A 203 17.50 -15.36 3.92
CA LYS A 203 17.05 -16.76 3.73
C LYS A 203 16.46 -17.35 5.02
N LYS A 204 17.09 -17.09 6.18
CA LYS A 204 16.56 -17.52 7.50
C LYS A 204 15.25 -16.81 7.84
N ARG A 205 15.09 -15.55 7.45
CA ARG A 205 13.87 -14.78 7.67
C ARG A 205 12.71 -15.31 6.82
N VAL A 206 12.94 -15.61 5.55
CA VAL A 206 11.92 -16.21 4.65
C VAL A 206 11.45 -17.57 5.17
N ASN A 207 12.37 -18.47 5.57
CA ASN A 207 12.02 -19.77 6.15
C ASN A 207 11.16 -19.65 7.44
N ARG A 208 11.38 -18.61 8.25
CA ARG A 208 10.55 -18.39 9.46
C ARG A 208 9.13 -17.99 9.10
N ILE A 209 8.97 -17.20 8.04
CA ILE A 209 7.66 -16.74 7.57
C ILE A 209 6.87 -17.92 6.99
N GLU A 210 7.53 -18.74 6.16
CA GLU A 210 6.95 -19.96 5.59
C GLU A 210 6.47 -20.94 6.66
N ARG A 211 7.29 -21.23 7.68
CA ARG A 211 6.89 -22.11 8.80
C ARG A 211 5.69 -21.58 9.57
N LYS A 212 5.55 -20.25 9.62
CA LYS A 212 4.42 -19.62 10.30
C LYS A 212 3.17 -19.65 9.44
N ALA A 213 3.30 -19.48 8.13
CA ALA A 213 2.23 -19.65 7.15
C ALA A 213 1.63 -21.06 7.20
N ASN A 214 2.49 -22.09 7.11
CA ASN A 214 2.09 -23.49 7.17
C ASN A 214 1.47 -23.89 8.51
N ARG A 215 1.68 -23.10 9.57
CA ARG A 215 1.09 -23.35 10.89
C ARG A 215 -0.26 -22.66 11.07
N THR A 216 -0.55 -21.64 10.26
CA THR A 216 -1.78 -20.85 10.34
C THR A 216 -2.82 -21.27 9.32
N ILE A 217 -2.37 -21.83 8.19
CA ILE A 217 -3.25 -22.30 7.13
C ILE A 217 -3.13 -23.83 7.02
N SER A 218 -4.25 -24.53 6.93
CA SER A 218 -4.30 -26.01 6.93
C SER A 218 -3.85 -26.67 5.62
N TYR A 219 -3.28 -25.92 4.67
CA TYR A 219 -2.69 -26.48 3.44
C TYR A 219 -1.16 -26.45 3.51
N THR A 220 -0.54 -27.45 2.90
CA THR A 220 0.91 -27.53 2.74
C THR A 220 1.33 -26.63 1.58
N THR A 221 2.00 -25.52 1.87
CA THR A 221 2.57 -24.63 0.85
C THR A 221 3.80 -25.29 0.22
N THR A 222 3.94 -25.21 -1.12
CA THR A 222 5.20 -25.58 -1.79
C THR A 222 6.33 -24.68 -1.33
N PRO A 223 7.47 -25.23 -0.84
CA PRO A 223 8.53 -24.39 -0.32
C PRO A 223 9.07 -23.37 -1.32
N TRP A 224 9.36 -22.16 -0.85
CA TRP A 224 9.84 -21.09 -1.74
C TRP A 224 11.16 -21.47 -2.44
N LYS A 225 11.97 -22.30 -1.78
CA LYS A 225 13.20 -22.86 -2.36
C LYS A 225 12.90 -23.70 -3.60
N THR A 226 11.88 -24.57 -3.54
CA THR A 226 11.52 -25.44 -4.66
C THR A 226 11.03 -24.65 -5.87
N THR A 227 10.28 -23.56 -5.65
CA THR A 227 9.83 -22.70 -6.76
C THR A 227 11.03 -22.04 -7.45
N ILE A 228 11.96 -21.47 -6.68
CA ILE A 228 13.16 -20.81 -7.23
C ILE A 228 14.09 -21.81 -7.93
N THR A 229 14.30 -23.00 -7.37
CA THR A 229 15.12 -24.02 -8.04
C THR A 229 14.47 -24.45 -9.35
N THR A 230 13.14 -24.59 -9.38
CA THR A 230 12.39 -24.95 -10.58
C THR A 230 12.50 -23.88 -11.67
N THR A 231 12.41 -22.59 -11.31
CA THR A 231 12.55 -21.49 -12.28
C THR A 231 13.98 -21.38 -12.81
N ILE A 232 14.98 -21.47 -11.93
CA ILE A 232 16.41 -21.50 -12.34
C ILE A 232 16.66 -22.65 -13.32
N GLN A 233 16.13 -23.84 -13.03
CA GLN A 233 16.32 -25.01 -13.87
C GLN A 233 15.61 -24.87 -15.22
N LYS A 234 14.37 -24.36 -15.25
CA LYS A 234 13.67 -24.05 -16.50
C LYS A 234 14.44 -23.05 -17.36
N GLN A 235 14.97 -21.98 -16.76
CA GLN A 235 15.72 -20.95 -17.48
C GLN A 235 17.06 -21.49 -18.01
N ALA A 236 17.80 -22.24 -17.21
CA ALA A 236 19.03 -22.87 -17.66
C ALA A 236 18.79 -23.89 -18.78
N ASN A 237 17.73 -24.69 -18.69
CA ASN A 237 17.33 -25.60 -19.77
C ASN A 237 16.92 -24.85 -21.05
N LYS A 238 16.31 -23.67 -20.94
CA LYS A 238 16.01 -22.80 -22.08
C LYS A 238 17.31 -22.35 -22.78
N ILE A 239 18.29 -21.87 -22.02
CA ILE A 239 19.61 -21.45 -22.53
C ILE A 239 20.35 -22.61 -23.20
N ILE A 240 20.29 -23.81 -22.62
CA ILE A 240 20.92 -25.01 -23.20
C ILE A 240 20.29 -25.36 -24.55
N ARG A 241 18.97 -25.21 -24.70
CA ARG A 241 18.22 -25.54 -25.93
C ARG A 241 18.42 -24.52 -27.03
N GLU A 242 18.41 -23.23 -26.72
CA GLU A 242 18.54 -22.15 -27.72
C GLU A 242 19.90 -22.17 -28.41
N GLN A 243 19.96 -22.27 -29.74
CA GLN A 243 21.24 -22.41 -30.47
C GLN A 243 22.10 -21.13 -30.43
N HIS A 244 21.48 -19.95 -30.44
CA HIS A 244 22.16 -18.64 -30.53
C HIS A 244 22.12 -17.83 -29.23
N HIS A 245 22.03 -18.48 -28.07
CA HIS A 245 21.99 -17.76 -26.78
C HIS A 245 23.40 -17.33 -26.34
N PRO A 246 23.62 -16.06 -25.91
CA PRO A 246 24.95 -15.53 -25.58
C PRO A 246 25.63 -16.25 -24.40
N LEU A 247 24.85 -16.88 -23.52
CA LEU A 247 25.38 -17.66 -22.40
C LEU A 247 25.55 -19.16 -22.70
N LYS A 248 25.19 -19.65 -23.90
CA LYS A 248 25.19 -21.08 -24.22
C LYS A 248 26.55 -21.74 -24.03
N ASP A 249 27.62 -21.07 -24.41
CA ASP A 249 28.99 -21.59 -24.32
C ASP A 249 29.42 -21.91 -22.88
N ASN A 250 28.78 -21.27 -21.89
CA ASN A 250 29.00 -21.56 -20.48
C ASN A 250 28.38 -22.90 -20.03
N TYR A 251 27.46 -23.47 -20.80
CA TYR A 251 26.75 -24.72 -20.51
C TYR A 251 27.24 -25.86 -21.42
N SER A 252 28.53 -26.17 -21.34
CA SER A 252 29.12 -27.30 -22.06
C SER A 252 29.01 -28.59 -21.26
N PHE A 253 28.64 -29.70 -21.88
CA PHE A 253 28.65 -31.02 -21.23
C PHE A 253 30.09 -31.56 -21.10
N MET A 254 30.32 -32.32 -20.04
CA MET A 254 31.52 -33.16 -19.90
C MET A 254 31.46 -34.35 -20.89
N PRO A 255 32.58 -35.02 -21.20
CA PRO A 255 32.61 -36.16 -22.13
C PRO A 255 31.63 -37.30 -21.78
N SER A 256 31.25 -37.43 -20.52
CA SER A 256 30.25 -38.40 -20.07
C SER A 256 28.81 -38.07 -20.48
N GLY A 257 28.54 -36.87 -21.01
CA GLY A 257 27.21 -36.40 -21.41
C GLY A 257 26.23 -36.15 -20.25
N ARG A 258 26.60 -36.52 -19.02
CA ARG A 258 25.70 -36.49 -17.85
C ARG A 258 25.76 -35.21 -17.04
N ARG A 259 26.88 -34.48 -17.07
CA ARG A 259 27.11 -33.31 -16.22
C ARG A 259 27.58 -32.13 -17.04
N LEU A 260 27.14 -30.94 -16.66
CA LEU A 260 27.61 -29.67 -17.21
C LEU A 260 28.96 -29.30 -16.57
N ARG A 261 29.86 -28.76 -17.39
CA ARG A 261 31.17 -28.24 -17.00
C ARG A 261 30.98 -27.02 -16.11
N LEU A 262 31.53 -27.07 -14.91
CA LEU A 262 31.54 -25.93 -13.99
C LEU A 262 32.94 -25.31 -13.94
N LEU A 263 33.05 -24.02 -14.22
CA LEU A 263 34.30 -23.27 -14.07
C LEU A 263 34.69 -23.18 -12.58
N LYS A 264 35.91 -23.60 -12.25
CA LYS A 264 36.45 -23.47 -10.89
C LYS A 264 36.71 -22.00 -10.58
N CYS A 265 36.18 -21.56 -9.46
CA CYS A 265 36.23 -20.17 -9.01
C CYS A 265 36.20 -20.15 -7.48
N ASN A 266 37.08 -19.37 -6.85
CA ASN A 266 37.20 -19.34 -5.39
C ASN A 266 36.35 -18.25 -4.73
N THR A 267 35.80 -17.31 -5.51
CA THR A 267 35.02 -16.21 -4.97
C THR A 267 33.56 -16.61 -4.79
N THR A 268 33.04 -16.43 -3.58
CA THR A 268 31.62 -16.64 -3.26
C THR A 268 30.72 -15.77 -4.14
N ARG A 269 31.18 -14.56 -4.52
CA ARG A 269 30.49 -13.65 -5.42
C ARG A 269 30.19 -14.31 -6.76
N TYR A 270 31.20 -14.84 -7.46
CA TYR A 270 30.99 -15.48 -8.76
C TYR A 270 30.25 -16.81 -8.61
N GLN A 271 30.55 -17.60 -7.57
CA GLN A 271 29.81 -18.85 -7.29
C GLN A 271 28.31 -18.61 -7.13
N ASN A 272 27.89 -17.48 -6.55
CA ASN A 272 26.49 -17.12 -6.36
C ASN A 272 25.83 -16.43 -7.57
N THR A 273 26.53 -16.27 -8.69
CA THR A 273 25.90 -15.79 -9.93
C THR A 273 25.08 -16.89 -10.61
N PHE A 274 24.25 -16.49 -11.57
CA PHE A 274 23.30 -17.37 -12.24
C PHE A 274 23.92 -18.60 -12.90
N VAL A 275 24.96 -18.42 -13.71
CA VAL A 275 25.54 -19.51 -14.50
C VAL A 275 26.17 -20.60 -13.61
N PRO A 276 27.11 -20.30 -12.69
CA PRO A 276 27.67 -21.31 -11.79
C PRO A 276 26.65 -21.93 -10.85
N SER A 277 25.67 -21.15 -10.37
CA SER A 277 24.64 -21.66 -9.46
C SER A 277 23.64 -22.59 -10.14
N SER A 278 23.24 -22.29 -11.37
CA SER A 278 22.32 -23.14 -12.16
C SER A 278 22.99 -24.44 -12.62
N ILE A 279 24.26 -24.39 -13.03
CA ILE A 279 25.05 -25.58 -13.36
C ILE A 279 25.18 -26.50 -12.15
N ARG A 280 25.47 -25.96 -10.96
CA ARG A 280 25.51 -26.77 -9.72
C ARG A 280 24.17 -27.41 -9.41
N LEU A 281 23.08 -26.68 -9.60
CA LEU A 281 21.73 -27.19 -9.37
C LEU A 281 21.41 -28.35 -10.32
N ILE A 282 21.65 -28.20 -11.62
CA ILE A 282 21.44 -29.26 -12.63
C ILE A 282 22.37 -30.46 -12.39
N ASN A 283 23.61 -30.22 -11.97
CA ASN A 283 24.55 -31.31 -11.67
C ASN A 283 24.25 -32.04 -10.34
N SER A 284 23.31 -31.52 -9.54
CA SER A 284 22.87 -32.08 -8.25
C SER A 284 21.47 -32.68 -8.27
N SER A 285 20.71 -32.44 -9.36
CA SER A 285 19.43 -33.11 -9.65
C SER A 285 19.68 -34.47 -10.29
#